data_AF-A0A1D2RB17-F1
#
_entry.id   AF-A0A1D2RB17-F1
#
_cell.length_a   1.000
_cell.length_b   1.000
_cell.length_c   1.000
_cell.angle_alpha   90.00
_cell.angle_beta   90.00
_cell.angle_gamma   90.00
#
_symmetry.space_group_name_H-M   'P 1'
#
loop_
_entity.id
_entity.type
_entity.pdbx_description
1 polymer ?
#
loop_
_entity_poly.entity_id
_entity_poly.type
_entity_poly.pdbx_seq_one_letter_code
_entity_poly.pdbx_strand_id
1 'polypeptide(L)'
;MSRYHEELANRFSEEYFNAYKELIVPFADSKTGRRHYQSIVHYLEKMKSIKGFDKEFQGIVEELKERYSNRHAFLDEVMKFEIQNPQ
;
A
#
# COMPACT_ATOMS: atom_id res chain seq x y z
N MET A 1 -12.92 -8.17 -8.52
CA MET A 1 -11.55 -8.63 -8.23
C MET A 1 -11.41 -10.06 -8.71
N SER A 2 -10.22 -10.49 -9.16
CA SER A 2 -10.01 -11.90 -9.56
C SER A 2 -10.10 -12.80 -8.33
N ARG A 3 -10.92 -13.85 -8.40
CA ARG A 3 -11.12 -14.88 -7.35
C ARG A 3 -9.80 -15.42 -6.76
N TYR A 4 -8.74 -15.38 -7.56
CA TYR A 4 -7.39 -15.78 -7.19
C TYR A 4 -6.77 -14.93 -6.08
N HIS A 5 -7.02 -13.61 -6.07
CA HIS A 5 -6.46 -12.71 -5.05
C HIS A 5 -7.14 -12.90 -3.68
N GLU A 6 -8.44 -13.18 -3.68
CA GLU A 6 -9.22 -13.42 -2.45
C GLU A 6 -8.85 -14.76 -1.80
N GLU A 7 -8.61 -15.80 -2.59
CA GLU A 7 -8.19 -17.11 -2.08
C GLU A 7 -6.76 -17.09 -1.50
N LEU A 8 -5.83 -16.37 -2.13
CA LEU A 8 -4.46 -16.17 -1.62
C LEU A 8 -4.44 -15.35 -0.33
N ALA A 9 -5.18 -14.23 -0.30
CA ALA A 9 -5.27 -13.38 0.88
C ALA A 9 -5.88 -14.09 2.09
N ASN A 10 -6.78 -15.05 1.89
CA ASN A 10 -7.37 -15.83 2.99
C ASN A 10 -6.48 -17.00 3.45
N ARG A 11 -5.64 -17.55 2.57
CA ARG A 11 -4.87 -18.77 2.85
C ARG A 11 -3.43 -18.52 3.27
N PHE A 12 -2.83 -17.43 2.80
CA PHE A 12 -1.43 -17.03 3.00
C PHE A 12 -1.36 -15.55 3.29
N SER A 13 -2.17 -15.10 4.25
CA SER A 13 -2.40 -13.69 4.50
C SER A 13 -1.12 -12.95 4.90
N GLU A 14 -0.22 -13.61 5.65
CA GLU A 14 1.09 -13.08 6.03
C GLU A 14 2.09 -13.06 4.87
N GLU A 15 2.27 -14.16 4.12
CA GLU A 15 3.20 -14.18 2.99
C GLU A 15 2.76 -13.25 1.86
N TYR A 16 1.46 -13.14 1.64
CA TYR A 16 0.90 -12.25 0.63
C TYR A 16 1.07 -10.77 1.01
N PHE A 17 0.90 -10.45 2.30
CA PHE A 17 1.17 -9.11 2.83
C PHE A 17 2.67 -8.76 2.75
N ASN A 18 3.55 -9.70 3.12
CA ASN A 18 5.00 -9.53 3.00
C ASN A 18 5.47 -9.37 1.55
N ALA A 19 4.91 -10.13 0.61
CA ALA A 19 5.19 -9.98 -0.81
C ALA A 19 4.83 -8.57 -1.33
N TYR A 20 3.69 -8.03 -0.89
CA TYR A 20 3.35 -6.64 -1.21
C TYR A 20 4.35 -5.64 -0.63
N LYS A 21 4.81 -5.85 0.61
CA LYS A 21 5.83 -5.00 1.24
C LYS A 21 7.15 -5.02 0.45
N GLU A 22 7.62 -6.21 0.07
CA GLU A 22 8.84 -6.39 -0.73
C GLU A 22 8.73 -5.79 -2.14
N LEU A 23 7.52 -5.66 -2.69
CA LEU A 23 7.30 -5.06 -4.00
C LEU A 23 7.10 -3.54 -3.94
N ILE A 24 6.32 -3.06 -2.97
CA ILE A 24 5.97 -1.62 -2.85
C ILE A 24 7.20 -0.79 -2.49
N VAL A 25 8.05 -1.27 -1.58
CA VAL A 25 9.18 -0.47 -1.09
C VAL A 25 10.18 -0.15 -2.21
N PRO A 26 10.71 -1.13 -2.98
CA PRO A 26 11.61 -0.85 -4.09
C PRO A 26 10.91 -0.13 -5.25
N PHE A 27 9.62 -0.41 -5.47
CA PHE A 27 8.86 0.28 -6.50
C PHE A 27 8.74 1.77 -6.20
N ALA A 28 8.45 2.13 -4.94
CA ALA A 28 8.35 3.51 -4.47
C ALA A 28 9.69 4.28 -4.54
N ASP A 29 10.81 3.56 -4.46
CA ASP A 29 12.15 4.13 -4.66
C ASP A 29 12.46 4.45 -6.14
N SER A 30 11.79 3.78 -7.09
CA SER A 30 11.98 4.01 -8.54
C SER A 30 11.06 5.09 -9.15
N LYS A 31 11.49 5.70 -10.27
CA LYS A 31 10.91 6.81 -11.07
C LYS A 31 9.91 7.80 -10.40
N THR A 32 10.27 9.07 -10.47
CA THR A 32 9.55 10.27 -10.02
C THR A 32 8.40 10.70 -10.93
N GLY A 33 7.17 10.74 -10.41
CA GLY A 33 5.99 11.34 -11.06
C GLY A 33 4.64 10.95 -10.43
N ARG A 34 3.59 11.78 -10.56
CA ARG A 34 2.30 11.56 -9.88
C ARG A 34 1.61 10.23 -10.25
N ARG A 35 1.70 9.78 -11.51
CA ARG A 35 1.14 8.47 -11.93
C ARG A 35 1.79 7.28 -11.20
N HIS A 36 3.05 7.44 -10.81
CA HIS A 36 3.77 6.42 -10.05
C HIS A 36 3.21 6.31 -8.63
N TYR A 37 3.00 7.44 -7.97
CA TYR A 37 2.38 7.48 -6.64
C TYR A 37 0.94 6.97 -6.64
N GLN A 38 0.17 7.25 -7.69
CA GLN A 38 -1.16 6.66 -7.88
C GLN A 38 -1.13 5.12 -7.98
N SER A 39 -0.09 4.57 -8.61
CA SER A 39 0.07 3.10 -8.69
C SER A 39 0.37 2.50 -7.32
N ILE A 40 1.15 3.19 -6.48
CA ILE A 40 1.41 2.77 -5.09
C ILE A 40 0.13 2.79 -4.28
N VAL A 41 -0.67 3.86 -4.37
CA VAL A 41 -1.98 3.96 -3.72
C VAL A 41 -2.91 2.81 -4.14
N HIS A 42 -2.95 2.47 -5.42
CA HIS A 42 -3.72 1.32 -5.92
C HIS A 42 -3.30 -0.01 -5.29
N TYR A 43 -2.01 -0.19 -4.98
CA TYR A 43 -1.55 -1.37 -4.24
C TYR A 43 -1.91 -1.31 -2.75
N LEU A 44 -1.86 -0.13 -2.12
CA LEU A 44 -2.30 0.06 -0.74
C LEU A 44 -3.80 -0.26 -0.57
N GLU A 45 -4.64 0.15 -1.53
CA GLU A 45 -6.07 -0.23 -1.56
C GLU A 45 -6.27 -1.76 -1.57
N LYS A 46 -5.48 -2.47 -2.37
CA LYS A 46 -5.52 -3.94 -2.41
C LYS A 46 -5.05 -4.55 -1.10
N MET A 47 -4.02 -4.01 -0.48
CA MET A 47 -3.55 -4.48 0.82
C MET A 47 -4.58 -4.26 1.92
N LYS A 48 -5.24 -3.09 1.97
CA LYS A 48 -6.30 -2.79 2.94
C LYS A 48 -7.50 -3.73 2.80
N SER A 49 -7.74 -4.30 1.61
CA SER A 49 -8.80 -5.29 1.42
C SER A 49 -8.51 -6.66 2.05
N ILE A 50 -7.27 -6.90 2.51
CA ILE A 50 -6.87 -8.13 3.21
C ILE A 50 -7.27 -8.00 4.68
N LYS A 51 -8.25 -8.81 5.10
CA LYS A 51 -8.77 -8.78 6.48
C LYS A 51 -7.73 -9.29 7.48
N GLY A 52 -7.66 -8.65 8.66
CA GLY A 52 -6.83 -9.10 9.79
C GLY A 52 -5.43 -8.51 9.86
N PHE A 53 -5.10 -7.56 8.97
CA PHE A 53 -3.79 -6.92 8.88
C PHE A 53 -3.87 -5.39 9.03
N ASP A 54 -4.94 -4.86 9.63
CA ASP A 54 -5.18 -3.41 9.73
C ASP A 54 -4.03 -2.68 10.45
N LYS A 55 -3.49 -3.30 11.52
CA LYS A 55 -2.36 -2.73 12.29
C LYS A 55 -1.06 -2.75 11.50
N GLU A 56 -0.75 -3.87 10.87
CA GLU A 56 0.43 -4.07 10.04
C GLU A 56 0.38 -3.13 8.82
N PHE A 57 -0.80 -3.00 8.21
CA PHE A 57 -1.05 -2.09 7.10
C PHE A 57 -0.78 -0.64 7.51
N GLN A 58 -1.31 -0.21 8.66
CA GLN A 58 -1.04 1.12 9.18
C GLN A 58 0.46 1.35 9.40
N GLY A 59 1.17 0.38 9.97
CA GLY A 59 2.62 0.45 10.14
C GLY A 59 3.39 0.63 8.83
N ILE A 60 2.94 -0.02 7.74
CA ILE A 60 3.53 0.19 6.41
C ILE A 60 3.24 1.60 5.88
N VAL A 61 2.00 2.09 6.01
CA VAL A 61 1.65 3.44 5.56
C VAL A 61 2.48 4.49 6.30
N GLU A 62 2.66 4.33 7.61
CA GLU A 62 3.52 5.19 8.43
C GLU A 62 4.99 5.10 7.99
N GLU A 63 5.55 3.89 7.79
CA GLU A 63 6.93 3.70 7.30
C GLU A 63 7.14 4.41 5.95
N LEU A 64 6.18 4.29 5.03
CA LEU A 64 6.24 4.94 3.72
C LEU A 64 6.15 6.47 3.84
N LYS A 65 5.29 7.00 4.72
CA LYS A 65 5.17 8.45 4.97
C LYS A 65 6.44 9.02 5.57
N GLU A 66 7.08 8.32 6.49
CA GLU A 66 8.38 8.74 7.05
C GLU A 66 9.48 8.71 5.99
N ARG A 67 9.61 7.59 5.26
CA ARG A 67 10.65 7.38 4.24
C ARG A 67 10.54 8.38 3.10
N TYR A 68 9.33 8.72 2.68
CA TYR A 68 9.07 9.65 1.57
C TYR A 68 8.52 11.01 2.04
N SER A 69 8.83 11.40 3.27
CA SER A 69 8.39 12.67 3.89
C SER A 69 8.81 13.91 3.09
N ASN A 70 9.92 13.83 2.35
CA ASN A 70 10.41 14.90 1.46
C ASN A 70 9.74 14.92 0.08
N ARG A 71 8.83 13.97 -0.23
CA ARG A 71 8.13 13.86 -1.51
C ARG A 71 6.68 14.30 -1.35
N HIS A 72 6.41 15.60 -1.39
CA HIS A 72 5.05 16.16 -1.21
C HIS A 72 3.99 15.51 -2.12
N ALA A 73 4.30 15.27 -3.39
CA ALA A 73 3.37 14.63 -4.32
C ALA A 73 3.03 13.18 -3.96
N PHE A 74 3.88 12.48 -3.20
CA PHE A 74 3.56 11.17 -2.66
C PHE A 74 2.60 11.30 -1.47
N LEU A 75 2.93 12.19 -0.52
CA LEU A 75 2.09 12.47 0.65
C LEU A 75 0.69 12.92 0.24
N ASP A 76 0.56 13.75 -0.80
CA ASP A 76 -0.73 14.17 -1.34
C ASP A 76 -1.60 12.99 -1.79
N GLU A 77 -1.02 12.02 -2.49
CA GLU A 77 -1.76 10.85 -2.97
C GLU A 77 -2.11 9.90 -1.82
N VAL A 78 -1.23 9.73 -0.82
CA VAL A 78 -1.52 8.94 0.39
C VAL A 78 -2.61 9.59 1.25
N MET A 79 -2.58 10.91 1.44
CA MET A 79 -3.62 11.62 2.19
C MET A 79 -4.99 11.51 1.50
N LYS A 80 -5.04 11.62 0.16
CA LYS A 80 -6.28 11.38 -0.59
C LYS A 80 -6.82 9.97 -0.36
N PHE A 81 -5.94 8.97 -0.36
CA PHE A 81 -6.30 7.59 -0.07
C PHE A 81 -6.87 7.43 1.34
N GLU A 82 -6.24 8.02 2.37
CA GLU A 82 -6.71 7.96 3.77
C GLU A 82 -8.08 8.64 3.93
N ILE A 83 -8.32 9.78 3.25
CA ILE A 83 -9.62 10.47 3.26
C ILE A 83 -10.73 9.60 2.62
N GLN A 84 -10.41 8.87 1.56
CA GLN A 84 -11.36 8.01 0.85
C GLN A 84 -11.60 6.67 1.55
N ASN A 85 -10.65 6.25 2.40
CA ASN A 85 -10.69 4.99 3.12
C ASN A 85 -10.43 5.23 4.62
N PRO A 86 -11.37 5.87 5.34
CA PRO A 86 -11.24 6.06 6.78
C PRO A 86 -11.09 4.70 7.49
N GLN A 87 -10.40 4.70 8.62
CA GLN A 87 -10.23 3.52 9.49
C GLN A 87 -11.51 3.22 10.26
#